data_AF-A0A316FY63-F1
#
_entry.id   AF-A0A316FY63-F1
#
_cell.length_a   1.000
_cell.length_b   1.000
_cell.length_c   1.000
_cell.angle_alpha   90.00
_cell.angle_beta   90.00
_cell.angle_gamma   90.00
#
_symmetry.space_group_name_H-M   'P 1'
#
loop_
_entity.id
_entity.type
_entity.pdbx_description
1 polymer ?
#
loop_
_entity_poly.entity_id
_entity_poly.type
_entity_poly.pdbx_seq_one_letter_code
_entity_poly.pdbx_strand_id
1 'polypeptide(L)'
;MTTTYSGPAKLTLVDGACITGMVSLSTNQRGGLNGWSGTFRPDEITTDLRNAGEGLQLELPYDRVGTVDVTGMRKLLATQLLISLTGRSPAPF
;
A
#
# COMPACT_ATOMS: atom_id res chain seq x y z
N MET A 1 10.70 16.31 -8.20
CA MET A 1 9.75 15.48 -8.97
C MET A 1 9.00 14.61 -7.98
N THR A 2 7.68 14.71 -7.93
CA THR A 2 6.83 13.79 -7.16
C THR A 2 6.64 12.56 -8.04
N THR A 3 7.35 11.46 -7.76
CA THR A 3 7.10 10.21 -8.47
C THR A 3 5.78 9.66 -7.94
N THR A 4 4.75 9.74 -8.77
CA THR A 4 3.43 9.20 -8.47
C THR A 4 3.25 7.91 -9.26
N TYR A 5 3.21 6.76 -8.59
CA TYR A 5 2.78 5.51 -9.20
C TYR A 5 1.30 5.32 -8.93
N SER A 6 0.50 5.06 -9.95
CA SER A 6 -0.91 4.68 -9.77
C SER A 6 -1.24 3.52 -10.70
N GLY A 7 -1.60 2.38 -10.12
CA GLY A 7 -1.79 1.16 -10.90
C GLY A 7 -2.16 -0.05 -10.04
N PRO A 8 -2.31 -1.22 -10.69
CA PRO A 8 -2.57 -2.46 -9.99
C PRO A 8 -1.37 -2.82 -9.11
N ALA A 9 -1.64 -3.35 -7.93
CA ALA A 9 -0.64 -3.82 -7.01
C ALA A 9 -1.19 -4.99 -6.20
N LYS A 10 -0.28 -5.74 -5.60
CA LYS A 10 -0.59 -6.86 -4.72
C LYS A 10 -0.01 -6.54 -3.34
N LEU A 11 -0.86 -6.59 -2.33
CA LEU A 11 -0.48 -6.41 -0.94
C LEU A 11 -0.40 -7.79 -0.29
N THR A 12 0.78 -8.18 0.15
CA THR A 12 1.00 -9.40 0.92
C THR A 12 1.05 -9.05 2.39
N LEU A 13 0.13 -9.65 3.14
CA LEU A 13 0.01 -9.49 4.58
C LEU A 13 1.07 -10.33 5.32
N VAL A 14 1.29 -10.04 6.60
CA VAL A 14 2.28 -10.74 7.44
C VAL A 14 1.97 -12.23 7.62
N ASP A 15 0.71 -12.63 7.47
CA ASP A 15 0.26 -14.02 7.50
C ASP A 15 0.38 -14.74 6.14
N GLY A 16 0.89 -14.04 5.12
CA GLY A 16 1.04 -14.54 3.75
C GLY A 16 -0.20 -14.37 2.86
N ALA A 17 -1.31 -13.82 3.39
CA ALA A 17 -2.49 -13.55 2.58
C ALA A 17 -2.18 -12.48 1.53
N CYS A 18 -2.61 -12.74 0.29
CA CYS A 18 -2.35 -11.90 -0.86
C CYS A 18 -3.62 -11.17 -1.29
N ILE A 19 -3.58 -9.85 -1.35
CA ILE A 19 -4.73 -9.01 -1.69
C ILE A 19 -4.40 -8.19 -2.92
N THR A 20 -5.18 -8.34 -3.98
CA THR A 20 -5.04 -7.52 -5.19
C THR A 20 -5.86 -6.24 -5.07
N GLY A 21 -5.34 -5.18 -5.67
CA GLY A 21 -6.04 -3.91 -5.68
C GLY A 21 -5.32 -2.84 -6.47
N MET A 22 -5.84 -1.61 -6.35
CA MET A 22 -5.26 -0.42 -6.95
C MET A 22 -4.50 0.38 -5.90
N VAL A 23 -3.23 0.68 -6.17
CA VAL A 23 -2.42 1.55 -5.33
C VAL A 23 -2.18 2.90 -6.01
N SER A 24 -2.14 3.95 -5.21
CA SER A 24 -1.67 5.27 -5.60
C SER A 24 -0.59 5.70 -4.62
N LEU A 25 0.67 5.63 -5.04
CA LEU A 25 1.84 6.01 -4.26
C LEU A 25 2.39 7.34 -4.77
N SER A 26 2.92 8.14 -3.85
CA SER A 26 3.61 9.38 -4.14
C SER A 26 4.85 9.50 -3.25
N THR A 27 5.97 9.94 -3.81
CA THR A 27 7.14 10.32 -3.04
C THR A 27 6.89 11.70 -2.40
N ASN A 28 6.39 11.71 -1.17
CA ASN A 28 6.14 12.97 -0.48
C ASN A 28 7.42 13.44 0.22
N GLN A 29 8.10 14.44 -0.35
CA GLN A 29 9.29 15.05 0.25
C GLN A 29 9.02 15.70 1.62
N ARG A 30 7.76 15.82 2.04
CA ARG A 30 7.35 16.46 3.29
C ARG A 30 7.40 15.52 4.51
N GLY A 31 7.61 14.22 4.33
CA GLY A 31 7.53 13.18 5.39
C GLY A 31 8.86 12.66 5.95
N GLY A 32 10.01 13.20 5.50
CA GLY A 32 11.33 12.70 5.90
C GLY A 32 12.04 11.97 4.75
N LEU A 33 13.37 12.00 4.81
CA LEU A 33 14.31 11.90 3.69
C LEU A 33 14.18 10.68 2.75
N ASN A 34 13.41 9.64 3.06
CA ASN A 34 13.39 8.38 2.29
C ASN A 34 12.01 7.70 2.18
N GLY A 35 10.93 8.31 2.68
CA GLY A 35 9.60 7.67 2.76
C GLY A 35 8.68 8.03 1.59
N TRP A 36 8.03 7.03 0.99
CA TRP A 36 6.90 7.25 0.10
C TRP A 36 5.58 7.08 0.87
N SER A 37 4.50 7.66 0.37
CA SER A 37 3.19 7.59 1.00
C SER A 37 2.12 7.37 -0.06
N GLY A 38 1.04 6.69 0.28
CA GLY A 38 0.00 6.41 -0.68
C GLY A 38 -1.26 5.83 -0.09
N THR A 39 -2.13 5.40 -0.99
CA THR A 39 -3.35 4.68 -0.64
C THR A 39 -3.48 3.41 -1.46
N PHE A 40 -3.91 2.33 -0.82
CA PHE A 40 -4.27 1.07 -1.46
C PHE A 40 -5.77 0.84 -1.33
N ARG A 41 -6.39 0.44 -2.44
CA ARG A 41 -7.79 0.06 -2.54
C ARG A 41 -7.85 -1.40 -2.96
N PRO A 42 -8.14 -2.33 -2.05
CA PRO A 42 -8.35 -3.72 -2.43
C PRO A 42 -9.57 -3.84 -3.33
N ASP A 43 -9.51 -4.75 -4.29
CA ASP A 43 -10.64 -5.03 -5.19
C ASP A 43 -11.81 -5.68 -4.42
N GLU A 44 -11.49 -6.44 -3.37
CA GLU A 44 -12.45 -7.08 -2.47
C GLU A 44 -12.10 -6.82 -1.00
N ILE A 45 -13.11 -6.55 -0.17
CA ILE A 45 -12.91 -6.46 1.28
C ILE A 45 -12.92 -7.87 1.85
N THR A 46 -11.73 -8.37 2.19
CA THR A 46 -11.59 -9.63 2.92
C THR A 46 -11.48 -9.39 4.42
N THR A 47 -11.80 -10.40 5.22
CA THR A 47 -11.55 -10.39 6.68
C THR A 47 -10.06 -10.30 7.02
N ASP A 48 -9.20 -10.71 6.09
CA ASP A 48 -7.74 -10.73 6.25
C ASP A 48 -7.16 -9.31 6.35
N LEU A 49 -7.86 -8.32 5.81
CA LEU A 49 -7.51 -6.90 5.96
C LEU A 49 -7.43 -6.44 7.42
N ARG A 50 -8.02 -7.18 8.37
CA ARG A 50 -7.82 -6.93 9.81
C ARG A 50 -6.37 -7.14 10.26
N ASN A 51 -5.61 -7.96 9.54
CA ASN A 51 -4.18 -8.22 9.78
C ASN A 51 -3.27 -7.24 9.00
N ALA A 52 -3.85 -6.25 8.31
CA ALA A 52 -3.09 -5.19 7.64
C ALA A 52 -2.56 -4.18 8.69
N GLY A 53 -1.42 -4.51 9.30
CA GLY A 53 -0.73 -3.68 10.28
C GLY A 53 0.61 -3.15 9.76
N GLU A 54 1.68 -3.44 10.49
CA GLU A 54 3.06 -3.09 10.12
C GLU A 54 3.74 -4.23 9.34
N GLY A 55 4.73 -3.90 8.52
CA GLY A 55 5.57 -4.89 7.86
C GLY A 55 4.91 -5.62 6.68
N LEU A 56 3.95 -4.99 6.03
CA LEU A 56 3.31 -5.54 4.84
C LEU A 56 4.24 -5.41 3.63
N GLN A 57 4.06 -6.28 2.63
CA GLN A 57 4.78 -6.16 1.36
C GLN A 57 3.83 -5.68 0.27
N LEU A 58 4.21 -4.63 -0.43
CA LEU A 58 3.52 -4.14 -1.60
C LEU A 58 4.34 -4.48 -2.83
N GLU A 59 3.75 -5.29 -3.69
CA GLU A 59 4.29 -5.71 -4.97
C GLU A 59 3.60 -4.92 -6.08
N LEU A 60 4.41 -4.19 -6.83
CA LEU A 60 4.02 -3.49 -8.05
C LEU A 60 4.38 -4.36 -9.27
N PRO A 61 3.80 -4.08 -10.45
CA PRO A 61 4.20 -4.71 -11.70
C PRO A 61 5.70 -4.56 -11.94
N TYR A 62 6.28 -5.51 -12.68
CA TYR A 62 7.72 -5.61 -12.94
C TYR A 62 8.56 -6.00 -11.71
N ASP A 63 8.04 -6.91 -10.87
CA ASP A 63 8.72 -7.49 -9.69
C ASP A 63 9.24 -6.45 -8.68
N ARG A 64 8.54 -5.32 -8.60
CA ARG A 64 8.91 -4.17 -7.77
C ARG A 64 8.27 -4.31 -6.39
N VAL A 65 9.03 -4.80 -5.41
CA VAL A 65 8.53 -5.08 -4.05
C VAL A 65 9.07 -4.09 -3.02
N GLY A 66 8.17 -3.57 -2.18
CA GLY A 66 8.49 -2.67 -1.09
C GLY A 66 7.83 -3.01 0.24
N THR A 67 8.50 -2.72 1.34
CA THR A 67 7.90 -2.83 2.67
C THR A 67 7.10 -1.57 3.00
N VAL A 68 5.86 -1.80 3.46
CA VAL A 68 4.83 -0.79 3.69
C VAL A 68 4.20 -1.00 5.06
N ASP A 69 3.84 0.11 5.70
CA ASP A 69 2.99 0.08 6.90
C ASP A 69 1.66 0.75 6.63
N VAL A 70 0.63 0.23 7.29
CA VAL A 70 -0.68 0.85 7.31
C VAL A 70 -0.70 1.94 8.36
N THR A 71 -0.96 3.17 7.92
CA THR A 71 -1.14 4.32 8.81
C THR A 71 -2.61 4.61 9.10
N GLY A 72 -3.52 4.05 8.30
CA GLY A 72 -4.95 4.18 8.53
C GLY A 72 -5.76 3.32 7.57
N MET A 73 -6.96 2.96 8.01
CA MET A 73 -7.95 2.26 7.19
C MET A 73 -9.28 2.98 7.31
N ARG A 74 -9.89 3.30 6.17
CA ARG A 74 -11.17 3.98 6.10
C ARG A 74 -12.09 3.26 5.14
N LYS A 75 -13.24 2.84 5.66
CA LYS A 75 -14.32 2.29 4.82
C LYS A 75 -14.98 3.44 4.06
N LEU A 76 -15.02 3.34 2.73
CA LEU A 76 -15.68 4.33 1.87
C LEU A 76 -17.12 3.93 1.58
N LEU A 77 -17.35 2.65 1.25
CA LEU A 77 -18.67 2.08 0.96
C LEU A 77 -18.80 0.68 1.59
N ALA A 78 -19.98 0.06 1.50
CA ALA A 78 -20.22 -1.29 2.00
C ALA A 78 -19.16 -2.30 1.50
N THR A 79 -18.70 -2.13 0.26
CA THR A 79 -17.75 -2.98 -0.47
C THR A 79 -16.40 -2.32 -0.77
N GLN A 80 -16.16 -1.06 -0.35
CA GLN A 80 -14.90 -0.37 -0.64
C GLN A 80 -14.16 0.05 0.64
N LEU A 81 -12.87 -0.32 0.71
CA LEU A 81 -11.94 0.09 1.75
C LEU A 81 -10.82 0.93 1.12
N LEU A 82 -10.40 1.99 1.83
CA LEU A 82 -9.22 2.77 1.49
C LEU A 82 -8.20 2.60 2.62
N ILE A 83 -7.00 2.16 2.27
CA ILE A 83 -5.91 1.90 3.20
C ILE A 83 -4.82 2.93 2.94
N SER A 84 -4.48 3.73 3.93
CA SER A 84 -3.36 4.66 3.88
C SER A 84 -2.07 3.92 4.19
N LEU A 85 -1.09 4.03 3.29
CA LEU A 85 0.19 3.35 3.36
C LEU A 85 1.34 4.35 3.48
N THR A 86 2.36 3.98 4.23
CA THR A 86 3.66 4.64 4.24
C THR A 86 4.77 3.63 4.03
N GLY A 87 5.71 4.00 3.17
CA GLY A 87 6.88 3.21 2.88
C GLY A 87 8.05 3.52 3.77
N ARG A 88 8.74 2.46 4.20
CA ARG A 88 10.06 2.56 4.85
C ARG A 88 11.23 2.34 3.87
N SER A 89 10.95 1.92 2.64
CA SER A 89 11.95 1.55 1.62
C SER A 89 12.30 2.74 0.70
N PRO A 90 13.55 2.87 0.20
CA PRO A 90 13.88 3.91 -0.78
C PRO A 90 13.00 3.80 -2.03
N ALA A 91 12.53 4.94 -2.53
CA ALA A 91 11.67 5.01 -3.71
C ALA A 91 12.50 5.05 -5.02
N PRO A 92 11.92 4.58 -6.14
CA PRO A 92 11.13 3.36 -6.28
C PRO A 92 12.09 2.18 -6.47
N PHE A 93 11.74 0.99 -6.00
CA PHE A 93 12.42 -0.26 -6.37
C PHE A 93 12.64 -0.35 -7.89
#